data_AF-R6UX07-F1
#
_entry.id   AF-R6UX07-F1
#
_cell.length_a   1.000
_cell.length_b   1.000
_cell.length_c   1.000
_cell.angle_alpha   90.00
_cell.angle_beta   90.00
_cell.angle_gamma   90.00
#
_symmetry.space_group_name_H-M   'P 1'
#
loop_
_entity.id
_entity.type
_entity.pdbx_description
1 polymer ?
#
loop_
_entity_poly.entity_id
_entity_poly.type
_entity_poly.pdbx_seq_one_letter_code
_entity_poly.pdbx_strand_id
1 'polypeptide(L)'
;MLTSPAGRGGLLSEEYTESEKRIMTDRLRAQINDKWHYALTRCSQIMSDGSNTALPECGTEEQLSRVTAASLTARLSSVLTDLRCEIWYIGSSDSAPVADRVRGIFPFPGRKKPAALYTERIPFRGELKSVTETENISQSRLCLGYRTGCLPESPELPAYTMFSEILSGSPMSKLFVGVREKLSLCYDCSAVSDINRGMMIVSSGIDAANAGKAEEAINAQLAALKNGEISDAEFDAALRSVTNGIKSMYDDAGAIKTWYLRRGMFAKVGEPLEFLDRIGRVTKDDVARVAAGIIPDTRYLLKAEAGGNE
;
A
#
# COMPACT_ATOMS: atom_id res chain seq x y z
N MET A 1 25.94 -13.89 7.62
CA MET A 1 25.05 -13.52 8.76
C MET A 1 24.81 -12.01 8.71
N LEU A 2 23.75 -11.49 9.36
CA LEU A 2 23.42 -10.05 9.35
C LEU A 2 24.59 -9.15 9.80
N THR A 3 25.35 -9.59 10.82
CA THR A 3 26.51 -8.87 11.39
C THR A 3 27.86 -9.35 10.83
N SER A 4 27.83 -10.29 9.88
CA SER A 4 29.03 -10.81 9.20
C SER A 4 28.66 -11.08 7.75
N PRO A 5 28.46 -10.00 6.96
CA PRO A 5 28.15 -10.12 5.55
C PRO A 5 29.38 -10.56 4.75
N ALA A 6 29.17 -11.09 3.53
CA ALA A 6 30.26 -11.50 2.65
C ALA A 6 31.09 -10.28 2.22
N GLY A 7 32.41 -10.36 2.43
CA GLY A 7 33.30 -9.23 2.22
C GLY A 7 34.75 -9.51 2.59
N ARG A 8 35.64 -8.56 2.28
CA ARG A 8 37.06 -8.57 2.68
C ARG A 8 37.50 -7.16 3.06
N GLY A 9 38.43 -7.05 4.00
CA GLY A 9 38.98 -5.75 4.41
C GLY A 9 37.97 -4.78 5.04
N GLY A 10 36.88 -5.30 5.62
CA GLY A 10 35.81 -4.49 6.20
C GLY A 10 34.80 -3.94 5.20
N LEU A 11 34.93 -4.28 3.91
CA LEU A 11 33.99 -3.92 2.85
C LEU A 11 33.18 -5.14 2.40
N LEU A 12 31.95 -4.89 1.96
CA LEU A 12 31.14 -5.87 1.24
C LEU A 12 31.85 -6.33 -0.05
N SER A 13 31.54 -7.54 -0.50
CA SER A 13 32.09 -8.09 -1.75
C SER A 13 31.72 -7.22 -2.95
N GLU A 14 32.72 -6.75 -3.70
CA GLU A 14 32.52 -6.00 -4.96
C GLU A 14 31.83 -6.87 -6.01
N GLU A 15 32.24 -8.13 -6.13
CA GLU A 15 31.64 -9.09 -7.07
C GLU A 15 30.14 -9.25 -6.82
N TYR A 16 29.73 -9.44 -5.57
CA TYR A 16 28.31 -9.53 -5.22
C TYR A 16 27.60 -8.19 -5.38
N THR A 17 28.25 -7.08 -5.05
CA THR A 17 27.67 -5.74 -5.24
C THR A 17 27.32 -5.50 -6.71
N GLU A 18 28.23 -5.78 -7.64
CA GLU A 18 27.97 -5.60 -9.07
C GLU A 18 26.95 -6.62 -9.61
N SER A 19 26.98 -7.86 -9.11
CA SER A 19 25.98 -8.85 -9.49
C SER A 19 24.56 -8.45 -9.05
N GLU A 20 24.39 -8.03 -7.80
CA GLU A 20 23.09 -7.57 -7.28
C GLU A 20 22.63 -6.27 -7.94
N LYS A 21 23.57 -5.36 -8.32
CA LYS A 21 23.23 -4.18 -9.14
C LYS A 21 22.62 -4.57 -10.47
N ARG A 22 23.19 -5.55 -11.19
CA ARG A 22 22.59 -6.03 -12.46
C ARG A 22 21.19 -6.60 -12.25
N ILE A 23 21.02 -7.47 -11.24
CA ILE A 23 19.71 -8.05 -10.90
C ILE A 23 18.69 -6.95 -10.58
N MET A 24 19.10 -5.93 -9.84
CA MET A 24 18.21 -4.82 -9.46
C MET A 24 17.86 -3.93 -10.66
N THR A 25 18.79 -3.69 -11.58
CA THR A 25 18.52 -3.01 -12.85
C THR A 25 17.49 -3.77 -13.68
N ASP A 26 17.66 -5.09 -13.82
CA ASP A 26 16.70 -5.93 -14.56
C ASP A 26 15.32 -5.90 -13.91
N ARG A 27 15.25 -5.90 -12.56
CA ARG A 27 13.99 -5.74 -11.82
C ARG A 27 13.34 -4.38 -12.06
N LEU A 28 14.11 -3.28 -12.02
CA LEU A 28 13.60 -1.93 -12.29
C LEU A 28 13.00 -1.85 -13.70
N ARG A 29 13.70 -2.40 -14.71
CA ARG A 29 13.22 -2.46 -16.09
C ARG A 29 11.98 -3.33 -16.23
N ALA A 30 11.93 -4.45 -15.49
CA ALA A 30 10.80 -5.36 -15.52
C ALA A 30 9.54 -4.83 -14.82
N GLN A 31 9.61 -3.75 -14.03
CA GLN A 31 8.43 -3.18 -13.37
C GLN A 31 7.33 -2.81 -14.36
N ILE A 32 7.71 -2.36 -15.57
CA ILE A 32 6.74 -2.02 -16.61
C ILE A 32 5.99 -3.25 -17.13
N ASN A 33 6.51 -4.46 -16.96
CA ASN A 33 5.85 -5.68 -17.44
C ASN A 33 4.60 -6.01 -16.62
N ASP A 34 4.56 -5.64 -15.34
CA ASP A 34 3.34 -5.64 -14.55
C ASP A 34 2.64 -4.29 -14.71
N LYS A 35 1.83 -4.17 -15.77
CA LYS A 35 1.13 -2.94 -16.12
C LYS A 35 0.10 -2.52 -15.05
N TRP A 36 -0.40 -3.46 -14.24
CA TRP A 36 -1.27 -3.14 -13.10
C TRP A 36 -0.48 -2.43 -12.00
N HIS A 37 0.63 -3.03 -11.56
CA HIS A 37 1.47 -2.44 -10.52
C HIS A 37 2.13 -1.14 -10.98
N TYR A 38 2.55 -1.07 -12.23
CA TYR A 38 3.09 0.13 -12.86
C TYR A 38 2.10 1.30 -12.80
N ALA A 39 0.85 1.09 -13.25
CA ALA A 39 -0.16 2.15 -13.27
C ALA A 39 -0.50 2.68 -11.86
N LEU A 40 -0.62 1.78 -10.87
CA LEU A 40 -0.80 2.17 -9.47
C LEU A 40 0.38 2.99 -8.94
N THR A 41 1.61 2.55 -9.25
CA THR A 41 2.84 3.24 -8.83
C THR A 41 2.91 4.63 -9.44
N ARG A 42 2.64 4.77 -10.75
CA ARG A 42 2.61 6.07 -11.44
C ARG A 42 1.56 7.00 -10.85
N CYS A 43 0.34 6.51 -10.62
CA CYS A 43 -0.72 7.29 -9.98
C CYS A 43 -0.28 7.77 -8.57
N SER A 44 0.24 6.87 -7.73
CA SER A 44 0.77 7.21 -6.41
C SER A 44 1.91 8.24 -6.45
N GLN A 45 2.81 8.16 -7.44
CA GLN A 45 3.91 9.12 -7.62
C GLN A 45 3.38 10.51 -7.98
N ILE A 46 2.41 10.60 -8.89
CA ILE A 46 1.79 11.87 -9.29
C ILE A 46 1.06 12.53 -8.11
N MET A 47 0.35 11.73 -7.32
CA MET A 47 -0.29 12.18 -6.07
C MET A 47 0.76 12.66 -5.06
N SER A 48 1.92 12.01 -4.98
CA SER A 48 2.95 12.32 -4.00
C SER A 48 3.93 13.41 -4.46
N ASP A 49 3.80 13.91 -5.68
CA ASP A 49 4.72 14.84 -6.32
C ASP A 49 5.14 16.02 -5.42
N GLY A 50 6.44 16.24 -5.27
CA GLY A 50 7.02 17.25 -4.37
C GLY A 50 7.14 16.82 -2.89
N SER A 51 6.86 15.56 -2.56
CA SER A 51 7.13 14.98 -1.23
C SER A 51 8.19 13.87 -1.30
N ASN A 52 8.73 13.48 -0.15
CA ASN A 52 9.66 12.36 -0.07
C ASN A 52 9.02 11.01 -0.46
N THR A 53 7.69 10.88 -0.41
CA THR A 53 6.99 9.65 -0.78
C THR A 53 6.75 9.51 -2.29
N ALA A 54 7.14 10.50 -3.08
CA ALA A 54 7.16 10.40 -4.55
C ALA A 54 8.32 9.54 -5.08
N LEU A 55 9.36 9.32 -4.27
CA LEU A 55 10.53 8.58 -4.68
C LEU A 55 10.19 7.09 -4.87
N PRO A 56 10.63 6.44 -5.97
CA PRO A 56 10.50 5.01 -6.12
C PRO A 56 11.19 4.28 -4.96
N GLU A 57 10.56 3.25 -4.41
CA GLU A 57 11.13 2.45 -3.30
C GLU A 57 12.50 1.86 -3.66
N CYS A 58 12.65 1.50 -4.93
CA CYS A 58 13.84 0.88 -5.51
C CYS A 58 14.86 1.89 -6.04
N GLY A 59 14.59 3.19 -5.95
CA GLY A 59 15.39 4.24 -6.60
C GLY A 59 15.30 4.20 -8.13
N THR A 60 16.27 4.83 -8.78
CA THR A 60 16.39 4.87 -10.25
C THR A 60 17.63 4.13 -10.74
N GLU A 61 17.66 3.74 -12.03
CA GLU A 61 18.87 3.16 -12.64
C GLU A 61 20.09 4.07 -12.48
N GLU A 62 19.88 5.39 -12.59
CA GLU A 62 20.94 6.38 -12.37
C GLU A 62 21.48 6.33 -10.94
N GLN A 63 20.62 6.29 -9.92
CA GLN A 63 21.04 6.16 -8.53
C GLN A 63 21.77 4.83 -8.29
N LEU A 64 21.25 3.74 -8.85
CA LEU A 64 21.83 2.41 -8.74
C LEU A 64 23.22 2.33 -9.37
N SER A 65 23.45 3.02 -10.49
CA SER A 65 24.76 3.07 -11.16
C SER A 65 25.87 3.62 -10.27
N ARG A 66 25.52 4.52 -9.33
CA ARG A 66 26.44 5.19 -8.40
C ARG A 66 26.74 4.37 -7.14
N VAL A 67 26.05 3.24 -6.95
CA VAL A 67 26.24 2.36 -5.80
C VAL A 67 27.57 1.60 -5.93
N THR A 68 28.37 1.66 -4.87
CA THR A 68 29.65 0.94 -4.72
C THR A 68 29.66 0.09 -3.46
N ALA A 69 30.54 -0.91 -3.39
CA ALA A 69 30.72 -1.74 -2.19
C ALA A 69 31.02 -0.88 -0.95
N ALA A 70 31.81 0.19 -1.09
CA ALA A 70 32.09 1.14 -0.02
C ALA A 70 30.83 1.88 0.44
N SER A 71 30.03 2.41 -0.49
CA SER A 71 28.78 3.11 -0.16
C SER A 71 27.75 2.20 0.52
N LEU A 72 27.63 0.94 0.06
CA LEU A 72 26.73 -0.05 0.65
C LEU A 72 27.21 -0.48 2.04
N THR A 73 28.51 -0.65 2.23
CA THR A 73 29.10 -0.97 3.53
C THR A 73 28.81 0.15 4.54
N ALA A 74 29.02 1.41 4.13
CA ALA A 74 28.71 2.57 4.96
C ALA A 74 27.21 2.63 5.31
N ARG A 75 26.34 2.38 4.33
CA ARG A 75 24.89 2.34 4.55
C ARG A 75 24.48 1.20 5.49
N LEU A 76 25.01 0.00 5.31
CA LEU A 76 24.75 -1.15 6.18
C LEU A 76 25.18 -0.86 7.61
N SER A 77 26.36 -0.28 7.81
CA SER A 77 26.83 0.14 9.13
C SER A 77 25.83 1.11 9.78
N SER A 78 25.39 2.14 9.07
CA SER A 78 24.41 3.10 9.59
C SER A 78 23.05 2.45 9.90
N VAL A 79 22.58 1.51 9.06
CA VAL A 79 21.34 0.75 9.34
C VAL A 79 21.46 -0.05 10.64
N LEU A 80 22.60 -0.68 10.88
CA LEU A 80 22.83 -1.49 12.07
C LEU A 80 23.00 -0.65 13.35
N THR A 81 23.56 0.56 13.26
CA THR A 81 23.86 1.41 14.44
C THR A 81 22.86 2.52 14.71
N ASP A 82 22.28 3.12 13.68
CA ASP A 82 21.53 4.38 13.78
C ASP A 82 20.01 4.20 13.68
N LEU A 83 19.53 3.12 13.06
CA LEU A 83 18.09 2.90 12.82
C LEU A 83 17.43 2.05 13.92
N ARG A 84 16.09 2.25 14.06
CA ARG A 84 15.22 1.40 14.88
C ARG A 84 15.28 -0.03 14.35
N CYS A 85 15.55 -0.98 15.23
CA CYS A 85 15.47 -2.40 14.91
C CYS A 85 14.48 -3.04 15.88
N GLU A 86 13.55 -3.78 15.33
CA GLU A 86 12.54 -4.51 16.07
C GLU A 86 12.60 -5.97 15.69
N ILE A 87 12.53 -6.83 16.70
CA ILE A 87 12.49 -8.28 16.53
C ILE A 87 11.15 -8.74 17.06
N TRP A 88 10.36 -9.30 16.15
CA TRP A 88 9.05 -9.84 16.44
C TRP A 88 9.19 -11.34 16.62
N TYR A 89 8.81 -11.83 17.79
CA TYR A 89 8.73 -13.26 18.09
C TYR A 89 7.27 -13.67 18.17
N ILE A 90 6.90 -14.67 17.39
CA ILE A 90 5.57 -15.28 17.41
C ILE A 90 5.80 -16.77 17.58
N GLY A 91 5.40 -17.30 18.73
CA GLY A 91 5.59 -18.70 19.06
C GLY A 91 5.04 -19.02 20.44
N SER A 92 5.10 -20.29 20.80
CA SER A 92 4.52 -20.83 22.04
C SER A 92 5.46 -20.73 23.25
N SER A 93 6.72 -20.35 23.07
CA SER A 93 7.67 -20.21 24.19
C SER A 93 7.51 -18.87 24.89
N ASP A 94 7.93 -18.81 26.16
CA ASP A 94 8.00 -17.54 26.85
C ASP A 94 8.97 -16.57 26.15
N SER A 95 8.57 -15.30 26.08
CA SER A 95 9.27 -14.27 25.32
C SER A 95 10.58 -13.85 25.95
N ALA A 96 10.73 -13.92 27.28
CA ALA A 96 11.93 -13.48 27.98
C ALA A 96 13.17 -14.34 27.64
N PRO A 97 13.13 -15.69 27.75
CA PRO A 97 14.24 -16.55 27.33
C PRO A 97 14.61 -16.39 25.85
N VAL A 98 13.62 -16.18 24.98
CA VAL A 98 13.86 -15.96 23.55
C VAL A 98 14.58 -14.63 23.34
N ALA A 99 14.11 -13.56 23.99
CA ALA A 99 14.74 -12.25 23.92
C ALA A 99 16.20 -12.29 24.41
N ASP A 100 16.50 -13.01 25.49
CA ASP A 100 17.86 -13.18 26.00
C ASP A 100 18.76 -13.91 24.99
N ARG A 101 18.26 -14.99 24.38
CA ARG A 101 19.01 -15.72 23.35
C ARG A 101 19.27 -14.85 22.12
N VAL A 102 18.28 -14.07 21.69
CA VAL A 102 18.40 -13.14 20.56
C VAL A 102 19.45 -12.05 20.85
N ARG A 103 19.46 -11.49 22.07
CA ARG A 103 20.49 -10.52 22.51
C ARG A 103 21.89 -11.13 22.48
N GLY A 104 22.03 -12.41 22.81
CA GLY A 104 23.31 -13.13 22.73
C GLY A 104 23.78 -13.40 21.30
N ILE A 105 22.87 -13.59 20.34
CA ILE A 105 23.20 -13.85 18.93
C ILE A 105 23.57 -12.56 18.19
N PHE A 106 22.82 -11.48 18.43
CA PHE A 106 23.01 -10.21 17.75
C PHE A 106 23.55 -9.17 18.72
N PRO A 107 24.88 -8.92 18.72
CA PRO A 107 25.44 -7.80 19.46
C PRO A 107 24.98 -6.52 18.78
N PHE A 108 23.92 -5.91 19.30
CA PHE A 108 23.48 -4.60 18.87
C PHE A 108 24.32 -3.57 19.64
N PRO A 109 25.32 -2.92 19.02
CA PRO A 109 26.03 -1.83 19.68
C PRO A 109 25.02 -0.75 20.09
N GLY A 110 25.34 0.00 21.14
CA GLY A 110 24.46 1.07 21.66
C GLY A 110 23.92 1.93 20.52
N ARG A 111 22.63 1.77 20.23
CA ARG A 111 21.99 2.44 19.10
C ARG A 111 21.78 3.89 19.44
N LYS A 112 22.00 4.78 18.47
CA LYS A 112 21.49 6.15 18.60
C LYS A 112 19.97 6.08 18.68
N LYS A 113 19.35 6.94 19.49
CA LYS A 113 17.89 7.03 19.54
C LYS A 113 17.40 7.35 18.11
N PRO A 114 16.68 6.45 17.44
CA PRO A 114 16.26 6.67 16.08
C PRO A 114 15.32 7.88 16.03
N ALA A 115 15.35 8.62 14.92
CA ALA A 115 14.40 9.70 14.69
C ALA A 115 12.95 9.17 14.82
N ALA A 116 12.06 10.02 15.34
CA ALA A 116 10.65 9.67 15.39
C ALA A 116 10.14 9.44 13.96
N LEU A 117 9.47 8.32 13.74
CA LEU A 117 8.75 8.08 12.49
C LEU A 117 7.54 9.02 12.46
N TYR A 118 7.36 9.70 11.34
CA TYR A 118 6.18 10.51 11.09
C TYR A 118 5.68 10.23 9.68
N THR A 119 4.37 10.35 9.51
CA THR A 119 3.75 10.39 8.19
C THR A 119 3.68 11.85 7.75
N GLU A 120 4.23 12.14 6.58
CA GLU A 120 3.94 13.41 5.91
C GLU A 120 2.50 13.35 5.36
N ARG A 121 1.61 14.18 5.91
CA ARG A 121 0.28 14.37 5.35
C ARG A 121 0.41 15.24 4.11
N ILE A 122 0.15 14.66 2.94
CA ILE A 122 0.14 15.40 1.68
C ILE A 122 -1.30 15.86 1.43
N PRO A 123 -1.62 17.14 1.67
CA PRO A 123 -2.97 17.65 1.44
C PRO A 123 -3.30 17.66 -0.05
N PHE A 124 -4.59 17.61 -0.36
CA PHE A 124 -5.06 17.93 -1.71
C PHE A 124 -4.66 19.36 -2.06
N ARG A 125 -4.08 19.57 -3.24
CA ARG A 125 -3.54 20.87 -3.67
C ARG A 125 -4.55 21.76 -4.39
N GLY A 126 -5.83 21.38 -4.44
CA GLY A 126 -6.90 22.18 -5.01
C GLY A 126 -7.19 21.91 -6.49
N GLU A 127 -6.31 21.21 -7.21
CA GLU A 127 -6.48 20.89 -8.63
C GLU A 127 -6.40 19.38 -8.88
N LEU A 128 -7.37 18.86 -9.63
CA LEU A 128 -7.34 17.48 -10.11
C LEU A 128 -6.25 17.33 -11.19
N LYS A 129 -5.24 16.50 -10.93
CA LYS A 129 -4.20 16.21 -11.94
C LYS A 129 -4.70 15.14 -12.89
N SER A 130 -4.58 15.35 -14.21
CA SER A 130 -4.90 14.34 -15.22
C SER A 130 -3.68 14.04 -16.09
N VAL A 131 -3.26 12.78 -16.13
CA VAL A 131 -2.10 12.30 -16.91
C VAL A 131 -2.51 11.10 -17.75
N THR A 132 -2.06 11.07 -19.00
CA THR A 132 -2.22 9.90 -19.89
C THR A 132 -0.86 9.52 -20.46
N GLU A 133 -0.49 8.26 -20.30
CA GLU A 133 0.69 7.65 -20.90
C GLU A 133 0.21 6.61 -21.91
N THR A 134 0.94 6.45 -23.02
CA THR A 134 0.60 5.49 -24.07
C THR A 134 1.65 4.40 -24.11
N GLU A 135 1.22 3.15 -24.14
CA GLU A 135 2.09 1.98 -24.15
C GLU A 135 1.55 0.90 -25.09
N ASN A 136 2.45 0.07 -25.62
CA ASN A 136 2.06 -1.12 -26.37
C ASN A 136 1.56 -2.21 -25.41
N ILE A 137 0.26 -2.17 -25.11
CA ILE A 137 -0.44 -3.09 -24.20
C ILE A 137 -1.79 -3.47 -24.78
N SER A 138 -2.27 -4.66 -24.44
CA SER A 138 -3.57 -5.17 -24.91
C SER A 138 -4.76 -4.46 -24.27
N GLN A 139 -4.60 -3.91 -23.06
CA GLN A 139 -5.68 -3.36 -22.26
C GLN A 139 -5.25 -2.06 -21.60
N SER A 140 -6.10 -1.02 -21.67
CA SER A 140 -5.84 0.23 -20.97
C SER A 140 -6.14 0.10 -19.48
N ARG A 141 -5.43 0.85 -18.64
CA ARG A 141 -5.69 0.92 -17.20
C ARG A 141 -6.01 2.34 -16.75
N LEU A 142 -7.17 2.49 -16.12
CA LEU A 142 -7.58 3.72 -15.45
C LEU A 142 -7.25 3.61 -13.96
N CYS A 143 -6.58 4.61 -13.42
CA CYS A 143 -6.33 4.78 -12.00
C CYS A 143 -6.88 6.13 -11.54
N LEU A 144 -7.78 6.10 -10.56
CA LEU A 144 -8.36 7.28 -9.92
C LEU A 144 -7.85 7.35 -8.48
N GLY A 145 -7.02 8.34 -8.20
CA GLY A 145 -6.43 8.63 -6.91
C GLY A 145 -7.30 9.56 -6.08
N TYR A 146 -7.49 9.21 -4.81
CA TYR A 146 -8.30 9.95 -3.85
C TYR A 146 -7.52 10.18 -2.56
N ARG A 147 -7.67 11.36 -1.95
CA ARG A 147 -7.28 11.61 -0.56
C ARG A 147 -8.37 11.12 0.37
N THR A 148 -7.98 10.37 1.39
CA THR A 148 -8.89 9.78 2.37
C THR A 148 -8.87 10.51 3.69
N GLY A 149 -7.75 11.17 4.02
CA GLY A 149 -7.51 11.80 5.33
C GLY A 149 -7.44 10.81 6.50
N CYS A 150 -7.66 9.52 6.26
CA CYS A 150 -7.62 8.47 7.27
C CYS A 150 -6.20 7.91 7.38
N LEU A 151 -5.64 7.98 8.58
CA LEU A 151 -4.32 7.48 8.95
C LEU A 151 -4.41 6.34 9.96
N PRO A 152 -3.32 5.60 10.24
CA PRO A 152 -3.35 4.50 11.21
C PRO A 152 -3.83 4.91 12.61
N GLU A 153 -3.57 6.15 13.02
CA GLU A 153 -3.99 6.71 14.30
C GLU A 153 -5.40 7.34 14.31
N SER A 154 -6.05 7.45 13.15
CA SER A 154 -7.37 8.10 13.04
C SER A 154 -8.43 7.35 13.85
N PRO A 155 -9.27 8.05 14.63
CA PRO A 155 -10.38 7.41 15.32
C PRO A 155 -11.39 6.78 14.35
N GLU A 156 -11.49 7.32 13.12
CA GLU A 156 -12.33 6.84 12.03
C GLU A 156 -11.83 5.56 11.35
N LEU A 157 -10.64 5.05 11.68
CA LEU A 157 -10.04 3.87 11.02
C LEU A 157 -10.99 2.65 10.94
N PRO A 158 -11.80 2.31 11.97
CA PRO A 158 -12.79 1.24 11.86
C PRO A 158 -13.85 1.53 10.79
N ALA A 159 -14.40 2.75 10.77
CA ALA A 159 -15.39 3.16 9.76
C ALA A 159 -14.78 3.21 8.36
N TYR A 160 -13.52 3.63 8.22
CA TYR A 160 -12.78 3.58 6.96
C TYR A 160 -12.54 2.15 6.48
N THR A 161 -12.26 1.22 7.40
CA THR A 161 -12.11 -0.21 7.06
C THR A 161 -13.41 -0.76 6.48
N MET A 162 -14.56 -0.45 7.11
CA MET A 162 -15.88 -0.82 6.59
C MET A 162 -16.19 -0.15 5.25
N PHE A 163 -15.87 1.15 5.10
CA PHE A 163 -15.99 1.87 3.83
C PHE A 163 -15.21 1.18 2.70
N SER A 164 -13.92 0.87 2.92
CA SER A 164 -13.08 0.20 1.94
C SER A 164 -13.62 -1.19 1.57
N GLU A 165 -14.11 -1.94 2.55
CA GLU A 165 -14.69 -3.25 2.31
C GLU A 165 -15.98 -3.18 1.47
N ILE A 166 -16.88 -2.24 1.78
CA ILE A 166 -18.13 -2.03 1.02
C ILE A 166 -17.82 -1.52 -0.40
N LEU A 167 -16.80 -0.68 -0.55
CA LEU A 167 -16.40 -0.15 -1.86
C LEU A 167 -15.81 -1.23 -2.77
N SER A 168 -14.87 -2.05 -2.27
CA SER A 168 -14.11 -2.98 -3.14
C SER A 168 -13.67 -4.32 -2.52
N GLY A 169 -14.01 -4.62 -1.27
CA GLY A 169 -13.42 -5.73 -0.53
C GLY A 169 -13.93 -7.14 -0.88
N SER A 170 -15.09 -7.24 -1.54
CA SER A 170 -15.69 -8.53 -1.88
C SER A 170 -16.42 -8.51 -3.24
N PRO A 171 -16.81 -9.68 -3.78
CA PRO A 171 -17.67 -9.75 -4.97
C PRO A 171 -19.05 -9.09 -4.80
N MET A 172 -19.46 -8.79 -3.56
CA MET A 172 -20.69 -8.05 -3.26
C MET A 172 -20.46 -6.53 -3.14
N SER A 173 -19.22 -6.07 -3.32
CA SER A 173 -18.86 -4.67 -3.19
C SER A 173 -19.43 -3.80 -4.32
N LYS A 174 -19.53 -2.50 -4.06
CA LYS A 174 -20.12 -1.54 -5.02
C LYS A 174 -19.35 -1.45 -6.33
N LEU A 175 -18.00 -1.47 -6.29
CA LEU A 175 -17.22 -1.44 -7.53
C LEU A 175 -17.39 -2.73 -8.33
N PHE A 176 -17.40 -3.89 -7.67
CA PHE A 176 -17.58 -5.17 -8.34
C PHE A 176 -18.97 -5.26 -8.99
N VAL A 177 -20.04 -5.05 -8.21
CA VAL A 177 -21.40 -5.19 -8.72
C VAL A 177 -21.77 -4.03 -9.65
N GLY A 178 -21.48 -2.80 -9.25
CA GLY A 178 -21.94 -1.58 -9.93
C GLY A 178 -21.17 -1.24 -11.20
N VAL A 179 -19.89 -1.61 -11.29
CA VAL A 179 -19.03 -1.24 -12.44
C VAL A 179 -18.68 -2.47 -13.29
N ARG A 180 -18.25 -3.57 -12.67
CA ARG A 180 -17.85 -4.78 -13.42
C ARG A 180 -19.06 -5.59 -13.88
N GLU A 181 -19.94 -6.00 -12.97
CA GLU A 181 -21.04 -6.93 -13.31
C GLU A 181 -22.18 -6.25 -14.08
N LYS A 182 -22.66 -5.09 -13.62
CA LYS A 182 -23.84 -4.44 -14.21
C LYS A 182 -23.57 -3.71 -15.52
N LEU A 183 -22.40 -3.07 -15.63
CA LEU A 183 -22.09 -2.19 -16.76
C LEU A 183 -21.14 -2.83 -17.77
N SER A 184 -20.46 -3.93 -17.41
CA SER A 184 -19.47 -4.62 -18.26
C SER A 184 -18.43 -3.67 -18.88
N LEU A 185 -18.15 -2.55 -18.20
CA LEU A 185 -17.22 -1.51 -18.68
C LEU A 185 -15.76 -1.85 -18.42
N CYS A 186 -15.52 -2.79 -17.50
CA CYS A 186 -14.20 -3.15 -17.04
C CYS A 186 -14.07 -4.66 -16.84
N TYR A 187 -12.83 -5.12 -17.00
CA TYR A 187 -12.46 -6.52 -16.78
C TYR A 187 -12.19 -6.78 -15.29
N ASP A 188 -11.72 -5.75 -14.58
CA ASP A 188 -11.61 -5.68 -13.14
C ASP A 188 -11.77 -4.23 -12.65
N CYS A 189 -12.19 -4.07 -11.39
CA CYS A 189 -12.25 -2.80 -10.70
C CYS A 189 -12.07 -3.04 -9.20
N SER A 190 -11.05 -2.42 -8.61
CA SER A 190 -10.74 -2.58 -7.19
C SER A 190 -10.07 -1.32 -6.64
N ALA A 191 -10.14 -1.14 -5.31
CA ALA A 191 -9.45 -0.04 -4.63
C ALA A 191 -8.27 -0.58 -3.80
N VAL A 192 -7.14 0.12 -3.87
CA VAL A 192 -5.99 -0.09 -3.01
C VAL A 192 -5.88 1.10 -2.06
N SER A 193 -5.90 0.82 -0.77
CA SER A 193 -5.76 1.83 0.28
C SER A 193 -4.32 1.90 0.78
N ASP A 194 -3.77 3.11 0.87
CA ASP A 194 -2.56 3.42 1.61
C ASP A 194 -2.90 4.36 2.77
N ILE A 195 -3.29 3.75 3.89
CA ILE A 195 -3.59 4.47 5.14
C ILE A 195 -2.37 5.19 5.68
N ASN A 196 -1.13 4.75 5.40
CA ASN A 196 0.07 5.41 5.93
C ASN A 196 0.31 6.76 5.27
N ARG A 197 -0.31 7.02 4.11
CA ARG A 197 -0.22 8.28 3.37
C ARG A 197 -1.58 8.95 3.18
N GLY A 198 -2.65 8.39 3.77
CA GLY A 198 -4.00 8.93 3.70
C GLY A 198 -4.55 9.01 2.27
N MET A 199 -4.29 7.99 1.45
CA MET A 199 -4.75 7.93 0.06
C MET A 199 -5.34 6.58 -0.31
N MET A 200 -6.10 6.58 -1.40
CA MET A 200 -6.71 5.40 -1.99
C MET A 200 -6.66 5.53 -3.50
N ILE A 201 -6.37 4.45 -4.21
CA ILE A 201 -6.38 4.43 -5.68
C ILE A 201 -7.37 3.37 -6.13
N VAL A 202 -8.39 3.77 -6.88
CA VAL A 202 -9.26 2.84 -7.60
C VAL A 202 -8.61 2.54 -8.95
N SER A 203 -8.33 1.28 -9.23
CA SER A 203 -7.79 0.83 -10.51
C SER A 203 -8.82 -0.03 -11.25
N SER A 204 -8.87 0.16 -12.57
CA SER A 204 -9.74 -0.62 -13.44
C SER A 204 -9.07 -0.89 -14.78
N GLY A 205 -9.11 -2.15 -15.19
CA GLY A 205 -8.74 -2.55 -16.55
C GLY A 205 -9.93 -2.33 -17.50
N ILE A 206 -9.71 -1.57 -18.57
CA ILE A 206 -10.77 -1.07 -19.46
C ILE A 206 -10.35 -1.05 -20.93
N ASP A 207 -11.31 -0.97 -21.83
CA ASP A 207 -11.06 -0.51 -23.20
C ASP A 207 -10.84 1.01 -23.18
N ALA A 208 -9.87 1.52 -23.96
CA ALA A 208 -9.52 2.93 -23.97
C ALA A 208 -10.72 3.86 -24.23
N ALA A 209 -11.66 3.43 -25.08
CA ALA A 209 -12.88 4.17 -25.41
C ALA A 209 -13.86 4.31 -24.24
N ASN A 210 -13.79 3.40 -23.26
CA ASN A 210 -14.68 3.37 -22.10
C ASN A 210 -14.15 4.16 -20.89
N ALA A 211 -12.99 4.81 -20.99
CA ALA A 211 -12.34 5.47 -19.86
C ALA A 211 -13.23 6.52 -19.16
N GLY A 212 -13.94 7.36 -19.91
CA GLY A 212 -14.86 8.34 -19.33
C GLY A 212 -16.04 7.68 -18.63
N LYS A 213 -16.67 6.68 -19.26
CA LYS A 213 -17.80 5.94 -18.67
C LYS A 213 -17.42 5.18 -17.41
N ALA A 214 -16.23 4.57 -17.40
CA ALA A 214 -15.72 3.87 -16.23
C ALA A 214 -15.47 4.83 -15.06
N GLU A 215 -14.89 6.01 -15.34
CA GLU A 215 -14.69 7.05 -14.34
C GLU A 215 -15.99 7.56 -13.74
N GLU A 216 -16.99 7.85 -14.58
CA GLU A 216 -18.33 8.25 -14.14
C GLU A 216 -18.98 7.17 -13.27
N ALA A 217 -18.88 5.90 -13.67
CA ALA A 217 -19.44 4.78 -12.92
C ALA A 217 -18.77 4.59 -11.55
N ILE A 218 -17.44 4.70 -11.48
CA ILE A 218 -16.68 4.62 -10.22
C ILE A 218 -17.07 5.77 -9.28
N ASN A 219 -17.12 7.00 -9.81
CA ASN A 219 -17.49 8.17 -9.03
C ASN A 219 -18.94 8.11 -8.56
N ALA A 220 -19.85 7.51 -9.33
CA ALA A 220 -21.23 7.26 -8.91
C ALA A 220 -21.30 6.28 -7.72
N GLN A 221 -20.48 5.22 -7.68
CA GLN A 221 -20.44 4.33 -6.51
C GLN A 221 -19.91 5.03 -5.26
N LEU A 222 -18.92 5.90 -5.41
CA LEU A 222 -18.44 6.73 -4.30
C LEU A 222 -19.50 7.73 -3.85
N ALA A 223 -20.22 8.38 -4.77
CA ALA A 223 -21.30 9.30 -4.45
C ALA A 223 -22.45 8.61 -3.69
N ALA A 224 -22.83 7.40 -4.09
CA ALA A 224 -23.82 6.59 -3.37
C ALA A 224 -23.40 6.34 -1.92
N LEU A 225 -22.12 6.01 -1.67
CA LEU A 225 -21.59 5.88 -0.30
C LEU A 225 -21.65 7.21 0.47
N LYS A 226 -21.32 8.34 -0.16
CA LYS A 226 -21.42 9.68 0.46
C LYS A 226 -22.86 10.01 0.87
N ASN A 227 -23.84 9.57 0.08
CA ASN A 227 -25.26 9.76 0.36
C ASN A 227 -25.84 8.75 1.36
N GLY A 228 -25.02 7.82 1.88
CA GLY A 228 -25.49 6.78 2.80
C GLY A 228 -26.30 5.67 2.12
N GLU A 229 -26.22 5.53 0.80
CA GLU A 229 -26.89 4.48 0.02
C GLU A 229 -26.19 3.13 0.20
N ILE A 230 -26.33 2.56 1.40
CA ILE A 230 -25.74 1.30 1.82
C ILE A 230 -26.88 0.36 2.24
N SER A 231 -27.09 -0.70 1.49
CA SER A 231 -28.07 -1.73 1.86
C SER A 231 -27.61 -2.53 3.08
N ASP A 232 -28.56 -3.15 3.79
CA ASP A 232 -28.22 -4.07 4.90
C ASP A 232 -27.36 -5.24 4.41
N ALA A 233 -27.67 -5.77 3.22
CA ALA A 233 -26.91 -6.87 2.63
C ALA A 233 -25.45 -6.51 2.35
N GLU A 234 -25.17 -5.31 1.80
CA GLU A 234 -23.81 -4.81 1.58
C GLU A 234 -23.05 -4.63 2.90
N PHE A 235 -23.71 -4.00 3.88
CA PHE A 235 -23.09 -3.73 5.18
C PHE A 235 -22.78 -5.03 5.94
N ASP A 236 -23.73 -5.96 6.00
CA ASP A 236 -23.58 -7.23 6.69
C ASP A 236 -22.54 -8.12 5.99
N ALA A 237 -22.48 -8.10 4.65
CA ALA A 237 -21.46 -8.82 3.90
C ALA A 237 -20.06 -8.28 4.20
N ALA A 238 -19.90 -6.96 4.21
CA ALA A 238 -18.64 -6.31 4.58
C ALA A 238 -18.24 -6.62 6.02
N LEU A 239 -19.18 -6.54 6.97
CA LEU A 239 -18.92 -6.84 8.37
C LEU A 239 -18.47 -8.29 8.56
N ARG A 240 -19.14 -9.24 7.91
CA ARG A 240 -18.73 -10.65 7.93
C ARG A 240 -17.35 -10.85 7.31
N SER A 241 -17.08 -10.20 6.18
CA SER A 241 -15.78 -10.30 5.49
C SER A 241 -14.63 -9.80 6.38
N VAL A 242 -14.74 -8.58 6.93
CA VAL A 242 -13.75 -8.00 7.85
C VAL A 242 -13.60 -8.85 9.10
N THR A 243 -14.71 -9.33 9.68
CA THR A 243 -14.69 -10.19 10.86
C THR A 243 -13.92 -11.48 10.61
N ASN A 244 -14.20 -12.15 9.48
CA ASN A 244 -13.53 -13.38 9.11
C ASN A 244 -12.04 -13.14 8.82
N GLY A 245 -11.72 -12.07 8.10
CA GLY A 245 -10.34 -11.68 7.80
C GLY A 245 -9.53 -11.40 9.06
N ILE A 246 -10.08 -10.69 10.05
CA ILE A 246 -9.38 -10.43 11.32
C ILE A 246 -9.20 -11.72 12.13
N LYS A 247 -10.22 -12.59 12.18
CA LYS A 247 -10.14 -13.84 12.94
C LYS A 247 -9.12 -14.81 12.33
N SER A 248 -9.11 -14.96 11.01
CA SER A 248 -8.19 -15.87 10.32
C SER A 248 -6.73 -15.44 10.40
N MET A 249 -6.44 -14.17 10.72
CA MET A 249 -5.06 -13.74 10.97
C MET A 249 -4.38 -14.53 12.09
N TYR A 250 -5.13 -15.01 13.09
CA TYR A 250 -4.57 -15.79 14.18
C TYR A 250 -4.10 -17.19 13.75
N ASP A 251 -4.53 -17.65 12.58
CA ASP A 251 -4.10 -18.94 12.00
C ASP A 251 -2.75 -18.81 11.26
N ASP A 252 -2.26 -17.59 11.03
CA ASP A 252 -0.99 -17.30 10.36
C ASP A 252 -0.10 -16.34 11.17
N ALA A 253 1.04 -16.85 11.63
CA ALA A 253 2.04 -16.03 12.30
C ALA A 253 2.55 -14.87 11.41
N GLY A 254 2.58 -15.05 10.09
CA GLY A 254 2.93 -13.99 9.13
C GLY A 254 1.93 -12.82 9.16
N ALA A 255 0.64 -13.12 9.21
CA ALA A 255 -0.44 -12.15 9.30
C ALA A 255 -0.43 -11.39 10.64
N ILE A 256 -0.25 -12.09 11.78
CA ILE A 256 -0.07 -11.46 13.09
C ILE A 256 1.13 -10.50 13.07
N LYS A 257 2.29 -10.95 12.57
CA LYS A 257 3.49 -10.10 12.43
C LYS A 257 3.17 -8.84 11.63
N THR A 258 2.48 -9.01 10.50
CA THR A 258 2.16 -7.90 9.59
C THR A 258 1.24 -6.87 10.24
N TRP A 259 0.26 -7.31 11.05
CA TRP A 259 -0.60 -6.42 11.82
C TRP A 259 0.19 -5.50 12.74
N TYR A 260 1.01 -6.13 13.59
CA TYR A 260 1.76 -5.40 14.58
C TYR A 260 2.86 -4.54 13.96
N LEU A 261 3.51 -5.02 12.89
CA LEU A 261 4.48 -4.21 12.15
C LEU A 261 3.82 -2.97 11.55
N ARG A 262 2.73 -3.12 10.81
CA ARG A 262 2.09 -1.99 10.10
C ARG A 262 1.54 -0.93 11.05
N ARG A 263 1.04 -1.33 12.23
CA ARG A 263 0.43 -0.41 13.21
C ARG A 263 1.43 0.09 14.25
N GLY A 264 2.43 -0.73 14.61
CA GLY A 264 3.38 -0.46 15.69
C GLY A 264 4.51 0.48 15.31
N MET A 265 4.66 0.76 14.02
CA MET A 265 5.56 1.79 13.52
C MET A 265 5.08 3.21 13.90
N PHE A 266 3.77 3.44 13.99
CA PHE A 266 3.19 4.79 14.08
C PHE A 266 2.38 5.07 15.36
N ALA A 267 1.80 4.04 16.00
CA ALA A 267 0.96 4.22 17.20
C ALA A 267 1.02 3.01 18.15
N LYS A 268 0.41 3.14 19.33
CA LYS A 268 0.09 1.96 20.17
C LYS A 268 -0.82 1.04 19.37
N VAL A 269 -0.35 -0.19 19.14
CA VAL A 269 -1.13 -1.21 18.44
C VAL A 269 -2.16 -1.78 19.40
N GLY A 270 -3.44 -1.59 19.09
CA GLY A 270 -4.50 -2.38 19.70
C GLY A 270 -4.49 -3.80 19.14
N GLU A 271 -4.96 -4.76 19.93
CA GLU A 271 -5.06 -6.13 19.48
C GLU A 271 -6.03 -6.26 18.29
N PRO A 272 -5.82 -7.24 17.38
CA PRO A 272 -6.77 -7.52 16.30
C PRO A 272 -8.22 -7.65 16.77
N LEU A 273 -8.46 -8.35 17.88
CA LEU A 273 -9.80 -8.53 18.44
C LEU A 273 -10.37 -7.25 19.06
N GLU A 274 -9.56 -6.40 19.70
CA GLU A 274 -10.02 -5.08 20.17
C GLU A 274 -10.42 -4.16 19.00
N PHE A 275 -9.69 -4.27 17.87
CA PHE A 275 -10.08 -3.56 16.66
C PHE A 275 -11.38 -4.09 16.07
N LEU A 276 -11.59 -5.41 16.12
CA LEU A 276 -12.84 -6.03 15.70
C LEU A 276 -14.03 -5.55 16.55
N ASP A 277 -13.87 -5.38 17.86
CA ASP A 277 -14.90 -4.81 18.72
C ASP A 277 -15.27 -3.37 18.32
N ARG A 278 -14.29 -2.58 17.87
CA ARG A 278 -14.54 -1.23 17.33
C ARG A 278 -15.28 -1.30 15.99
N ILE A 279 -14.94 -2.25 15.12
CA ILE A 279 -15.65 -2.49 13.85
C ILE A 279 -17.11 -2.85 14.11
N GLY A 280 -17.39 -3.68 15.11
CA GLY A 280 -18.76 -4.09 15.48
C GLY A 280 -19.66 -2.95 15.97
N ARG A 281 -19.10 -1.76 16.26
CA ARG A 281 -19.83 -0.55 16.65
C ARG A 281 -20.01 0.45 15.51
N VAL A 282 -19.42 0.19 14.34
CA VAL A 282 -19.55 1.06 13.17
C VAL A 282 -20.99 1.03 12.67
N THR A 283 -21.51 2.19 12.30
CA THR A 283 -22.82 2.35 11.65
C THR A 283 -22.68 2.72 10.17
N LYS A 284 -23.76 2.61 9.40
CA LYS A 284 -23.80 3.10 8.01
C LYS A 284 -23.53 4.61 7.92
N ASP A 285 -23.99 5.38 8.90
CA ASP A 285 -23.77 6.83 8.97
C ASP A 285 -22.29 7.15 9.19
N ASP A 286 -21.57 6.33 9.97
CA ASP A 286 -20.12 6.45 10.11
C ASP A 286 -19.39 6.20 8.78
N VAL A 287 -19.83 5.19 8.04
CA VAL A 287 -19.30 4.88 6.70
C VAL A 287 -19.56 6.04 5.74
N ALA A 288 -20.78 6.60 5.73
CA ALA A 288 -21.14 7.73 4.89
C ALA A 288 -20.34 9.00 5.23
N ARG A 289 -20.13 9.25 6.52
CA ARG A 289 -19.29 10.35 7.02
C ARG A 289 -17.84 10.22 6.56
N VAL A 290 -17.27 9.01 6.60
CA VAL A 290 -15.93 8.76 6.04
C VAL A 290 -15.93 8.95 4.53
N ALA A 291 -16.93 8.42 3.82
CA ALA A 291 -17.06 8.58 2.38
C ALA A 291 -17.12 10.07 1.97
N ALA A 292 -17.81 10.90 2.74
CA ALA A 292 -17.92 12.35 2.49
C ALA A 292 -16.56 13.06 2.55
N GLY A 293 -15.62 12.56 3.34
CA GLY A 293 -14.24 13.06 3.42
C GLY A 293 -13.32 12.63 2.27
N ILE A 294 -13.78 11.78 1.34
CA ILE A 294 -12.98 11.31 0.20
C ILE A 294 -12.94 12.38 -0.89
N ILE A 295 -11.74 12.84 -1.23
CA ILE A 295 -11.50 13.93 -2.19
C ILE A 295 -10.75 13.38 -3.42
N PRO A 296 -11.27 13.53 -4.65
CA PRO A 296 -10.55 13.20 -5.88
C PRO A 296 -9.27 14.05 -6.02
N ASP A 297 -8.16 13.43 -6.41
CA ASP A 297 -6.85 14.09 -6.50
C ASP A 297 -6.19 13.91 -7.87
N THR A 298 -6.16 12.68 -8.37
CA THR A 298 -5.41 12.35 -9.59
C THR A 298 -6.20 11.39 -10.48
N ARG A 299 -6.19 11.64 -11.78
CA ARG A 299 -6.65 10.75 -12.84
C ARG A 299 -5.43 10.33 -13.67
N TYR A 300 -5.12 9.05 -13.69
CA TYR A 300 -4.05 8.49 -14.49
C TYR A 300 -4.61 7.44 -15.45
N LEU A 301 -4.28 7.54 -16.73
CA LEU A 301 -4.66 6.58 -17.76
C LEU A 301 -3.42 6.02 -18.45
N LEU A 302 -3.16 4.73 -18.29
CA LEU A 302 -2.23 3.99 -19.14
C LEU A 302 -3.00 3.47 -20.35
N LYS A 303 -2.87 4.15 -21.48
CA LYS A 303 -3.63 3.89 -22.70
C LYS A 303 -2.90 2.88 -23.59
N ALA A 304 -3.65 1.89 -24.07
CA ALA A 304 -3.21 0.99 -25.11
C ALA A 304 -3.03 1.73 -26.44
N GLU A 305 -1.92 1.48 -27.14
CA GLU A 305 -1.75 1.93 -28.52
C GLU A 305 -2.85 1.37 -29.42
N ALA A 306 -3.47 2.24 -30.22
CA ALA A 306 -4.43 1.83 -31.23
C ALA A 306 -3.66 1.18 -32.40
N GLY A 307 -3.43 -0.14 -32.34
CA GLY A 307 -2.74 -0.83 -33.44
C GLY A 307 -2.17 -2.24 -33.16
N GLY A 308 -2.23 -2.77 -31.94
CA GLY A 308 -1.72 -4.10 -31.62
C GLY A 308 -2.63 -5.27 -32.02
N ASN A 309 -3.15 -5.27 -33.25
CA ASN A 309 -3.66 -6.50 -33.87
C ASN A 309 -2.62 -6.95 -34.90
N GLU A 310 -1.64 -7.72 -34.45
CA GLU A 310 -1.00 -8.77 -35.24
C GLU A 310 -1.09 -10.09 -34.47
#